data_AF-A0A1Q9P8P0-F1
#
_entry.id   AF-A0A1Q9P8P0-F1
#
_cell.length_a   1.000
_cell.length_b   1.000
_cell.length_c   1.000
_cell.angle_alpha   90.00
_cell.angle_beta   90.00
_cell.angle_gamma   90.00
#
_symmetry.space_group_name_H-M   'P 1'
#
loop_
_entity.id
_entity.type
_entity.pdbx_description
1 polymer ?
#
loop_
_entity_poly.entity_id
_entity_poly.type
_entity_poly.pdbx_seq_one_letter_code
_entity_poly.pdbx_strand_id
1 'polypeptide(L)'
;MPQEVEVWYVLPAIRRELAKVMKTKVAHRKNEDGDMVDHKITQKEIARMLGVTEPAITQYLLKKRGRRSRGDQVDIPSPILKEIDKSADIMISEYEKARKSGIEDIFESMTREINRIIRVMRDEGVMCDIHREFCAHVNDTCDACSTK
;
A
#
# COMPACT_ATOMS: atom_id res chain seq x y z
N MET A 1 -14.20 -13.21 -5.75
CA MET A 1 -14.04 -12.34 -4.56
C MET A 1 -14.87 -11.08 -4.76
N PRO A 2 -15.60 -10.59 -3.75
CA PRO A 2 -16.39 -9.37 -3.91
C PRO A 2 -15.48 -8.15 -4.02
N GLN A 3 -15.60 -7.46 -5.14
CA GLN A 3 -14.83 -6.26 -5.49
C GLN A 3 -15.06 -5.15 -4.46
N GLU A 4 -16.24 -5.08 -3.85
CA GLU A 4 -16.58 -4.11 -2.81
C GLU A 4 -15.70 -4.25 -1.57
N VAL A 5 -15.41 -5.48 -1.14
CA VAL A 5 -14.52 -5.74 0.01
C VAL A 5 -13.10 -5.27 -0.31
N GLU A 6 -12.63 -5.52 -1.54
CA GLU A 6 -11.31 -5.05 -1.99
C GLU A 6 -11.21 -3.53 -1.92
N VAL A 7 -12.15 -2.85 -2.56
CA VAL A 7 -12.12 -1.40 -2.75
C VAL A 7 -12.34 -0.68 -1.42
N TRP A 8 -13.21 -1.20 -0.56
CA TRP A 8 -13.59 -0.52 0.67
C TRP A 8 -12.69 -0.81 1.86
N TYR A 9 -12.11 -2.01 1.96
CA TYR A 9 -11.37 -2.45 3.14
C TYR A 9 -9.90 -2.70 2.82
N VAL A 10 -9.63 -3.53 1.81
CA VAL A 10 -8.28 -4.03 1.53
C VAL A 10 -7.39 -2.94 0.94
N LEU A 11 -7.82 -2.29 -0.14
CA LEU A 11 -7.05 -1.26 -0.83
C LEU A 11 -6.72 -0.07 0.09
N PRO A 12 -7.64 0.46 0.91
CA PRO A 12 -7.32 1.48 1.91
C PRO A 12 -6.34 1.01 2.98
N ALA A 13 -6.43 -0.25 3.42
CA ALA A 13 -5.49 -0.82 4.39
C ALA A 13 -4.07 -0.96 3.81
N ILE A 14 -3.94 -1.46 2.57
CA ILE A 14 -2.66 -1.56 1.85
C ILE A 14 -2.04 -0.17 1.69
N ARG A 15 -2.79 0.81 1.18
CA ARG A 15 -2.29 2.20 1.02
C ARG A 15 -1.82 2.81 2.34
N ARG A 16 -2.53 2.55 3.44
CA ARG A 16 -2.13 3.00 4.77
C ARG A 16 -0.79 2.41 5.19
N GLU A 17 -0.62 1.10 5.07
CA GLU A 17 0.63 0.44 5.47
C GLU A 17 1.79 0.80 4.54
N LEU A 18 1.57 0.93 3.22
CA LEU A 18 2.56 1.48 2.28
C LEU A 18 3.01 2.88 2.71
N ALA A 19 2.07 3.79 3.03
CA ALA A 19 2.40 5.14 3.47
C ALA A 19 3.25 5.15 4.76
N LYS A 20 2.91 4.30 5.74
CA LYS A 20 3.68 4.17 6.99
C LYS A 20 5.10 3.66 6.73
N VAL A 21 5.23 2.61 5.91
CA VAL A 21 6.55 2.04 5.57
C VAL A 21 7.38 3.03 4.78
N MET A 22 6.85 3.59 3.69
CA MET A 22 7.57 4.58 2.88
C MET A 22 8.05 5.77 3.71
N LYS A 23 7.30 6.15 4.76
CA LYS A 23 7.67 7.27 5.62
C LYS A 23 8.94 7.03 6.45
N THR A 24 9.33 5.78 6.68
CA THR A 24 10.57 5.43 7.39
C THR A 24 11.78 5.26 6.45
N LYS A 25 11.56 5.22 5.14
CA LYS A 25 12.59 4.99 4.13
C LYS A 25 13.34 6.29 3.77
N VAL A 26 14.52 6.12 3.19
CA VAL A 26 15.37 7.19 2.66
C VAL A 26 15.78 6.89 1.23
N ALA A 27 16.00 7.93 0.44
CA ALA A 27 16.56 7.86 -0.90
C ALA A 27 17.89 8.61 -0.93
N HIS A 28 18.89 8.05 -1.63
CA HIS A 28 20.19 8.70 -1.79
C HIS A 28 20.15 9.64 -3.01
N ARG A 29 20.29 10.94 -2.75
CA ARG A 29 20.16 12.01 -3.76
C ARG A 29 21.38 12.93 -3.71
N LYS A 30 21.70 13.57 -4.84
CA LYS A 30 22.72 14.63 -4.85
C LYS A 30 22.17 15.91 -4.24
N ASN A 31 22.94 16.54 -3.36
CA ASN A 31 22.67 17.91 -2.91
C ASN A 31 23.19 18.93 -3.93
N GLU A 32 23.09 20.22 -3.59
CA GLU A 32 23.55 21.34 -4.43
C GLU A 32 25.06 21.29 -4.70
N ASP A 33 25.83 20.77 -3.75
CA ASP A 33 27.29 20.60 -3.84
C ASP A 33 27.70 19.35 -4.66
N GLY A 34 26.74 18.50 -5.05
CA GLY A 34 26.96 17.28 -5.82
C GLY A 34 27.20 16.01 -4.99
N ASP A 35 27.20 16.11 -3.66
CA ASP A 35 27.39 15.00 -2.71
C ASP A 35 26.12 14.16 -2.58
N MET A 36 26.31 12.84 -2.44
CA MET A 36 25.21 11.90 -2.20
C MET A 36 24.81 11.92 -0.72
N VAL A 37 23.57 12.32 -0.45
CA VAL A 37 23.01 12.43 0.90
C VAL A 37 21.70 11.66 1.05
N ASP A 38 21.42 11.24 2.27
CA ASP A 38 20.17 10.56 2.63
C ASP A 38 19.02 11.56 2.72
N HIS A 39 17.99 11.33 1.91
CA HIS A 39 16.79 12.15 1.89
C HIS A 39 15.59 11.33 2.33
N LYS A 40 14.91 11.75 3.40
CA LYS A 40 13.66 11.11 3.83
C LYS A 40 12.59 11.27 2.76
N ILE A 41 11.81 10.22 2.56
CA ILE A 41 10.66 10.32 1.66
C ILE A 41 9.60 11.25 2.29
N THR A 42 9.21 12.27 1.53
CA THR A 42 8.25 13.29 1.96
C THR A 42 6.81 12.83 1.75
N GLN A 43 5.84 13.41 2.48
CA GLN A 43 4.43 13.03 2.31
C GLN A 43 3.93 13.34 0.90
N LYS A 44 4.37 14.47 0.31
CA LYS A 44 4.12 14.83 -1.08
C LYS A 44 4.62 13.79 -2.09
N GLU A 45 5.77 13.16 -1.84
CA GLU A 45 6.29 12.09 -2.69
C GLU A 45 5.48 10.80 -2.53
N ILE A 46 5.16 10.42 -1.29
CA ILE A 46 4.29 9.27 -1.01
C ILE A 46 2.92 9.45 -1.66
N ALA A 47 2.33 10.64 -1.55
CA ALA A 47 1.04 10.98 -2.15
C ALA A 47 1.06 10.79 -3.67
N ARG A 48 2.14 11.26 -4.33
CA ARG A 48 2.35 11.05 -5.77
C ARG A 48 2.49 9.57 -6.11
N MET A 49 3.34 8.83 -5.40
CA MET A 49 3.53 7.39 -5.62
C MET A 49 2.25 6.57 -5.42
N LEU A 50 1.38 6.97 -4.49
CA LEU A 50 0.15 6.24 -4.17
C LEU A 50 -1.10 6.78 -4.88
N GLY A 51 -0.97 7.82 -5.70
CA GLY A 51 -2.09 8.44 -6.41
C GLY A 51 -3.19 8.96 -5.51
N VAL A 52 -2.81 9.54 -4.36
CA VAL A 52 -3.72 10.13 -3.39
C VAL A 52 -3.27 11.54 -3.04
N THR A 53 -4.08 12.26 -2.27
CA THR A 53 -3.75 13.61 -1.82
C THR A 53 -2.80 13.56 -0.61
N GLU A 54 -1.99 14.61 -0.41
CA GLU A 54 -1.13 14.71 0.78
C GLU A 54 -1.91 14.67 2.11
N PRO A 55 -3.12 15.28 2.23
CA PRO A 55 -3.98 15.07 3.37
C PRO A 55 -4.37 13.60 3.61
N ALA A 56 -4.56 12.80 2.57
CA ALA A 56 -4.84 11.36 2.74
C ALA A 56 -3.63 10.64 3.37
N ILE A 57 -2.41 10.99 2.98
CA ILE A 57 -1.18 10.48 3.62
C ILE A 57 -1.11 10.91 5.09
N THR A 58 -1.40 12.18 5.39
CA THR A 58 -1.49 12.64 6.78
C THR A 58 -2.50 11.78 7.57
N GLN A 59 -3.68 11.50 7.00
CA GLN A 59 -4.68 10.66 7.66
C GLN A 59 -4.18 9.23 7.92
N TYR A 60 -3.45 8.62 6.98
CA TYR A 60 -2.85 7.29 7.13
C TYR A 60 -1.80 7.23 8.24
N LEU A 61 -1.00 8.30 8.39
CA LEU A 61 0.11 8.35 9.35
C LEU A 61 -0.33 8.68 10.78
N LEU A 62 -1.51 9.27 10.97
CA LEU A 62 -2.07 9.52 12.30
C LEU A 62 -2.22 8.19 13.07
N LYS A 63 -1.80 8.19 14.35
CA LYS A 63 -1.95 7.02 15.25
C LYS A 63 -3.42 6.60 15.31
N LYS A 64 -3.69 5.28 15.36
CA LYS A 64 -5.04 4.72 15.51
C LYS A 64 -5.69 5.24 16.81
N ARG A 65 -6.41 6.36 16.74
CA ARG A 65 -7.39 6.79 17.74
C ARG A 65 -8.77 6.32 17.26
N GLY A 66 -9.03 5.03 17.39
CA GLY A 66 -10.24 4.37 16.88
C GLY A 66 -10.22 4.06 15.37
N ARG A 67 -11.37 3.58 14.88
CA ARG A 67 -11.62 3.22 13.47
C ARG A 67 -12.12 4.47 12.73
N ARG A 68 -11.23 5.15 12.00
CA ARG A 68 -11.57 6.39 11.24
C ARG A 68 -12.00 6.10 9.81
N SER A 69 -11.60 4.95 9.28
CA SER A 69 -11.94 4.48 7.94
C SER A 69 -12.21 2.97 7.94
N ARG A 70 -12.82 2.46 6.86
CA ARG A 70 -13.00 1.01 6.66
C ARG A 70 -11.66 0.27 6.62
N GLY A 71 -10.62 0.85 6.04
CA GLY A 71 -9.27 0.30 6.08
C GLY A 71 -8.74 0.10 7.50
N ASP A 72 -9.09 0.97 8.46
CA ASP A 72 -8.66 0.86 9.88
C ASP A 72 -9.22 -0.34 10.63
N GLN A 73 -10.23 -0.99 10.04
CA GLN A 73 -10.82 -2.22 10.56
C GLN A 73 -10.04 -3.45 10.13
N VAL A 74 -9.19 -3.35 9.10
CA VAL A 74 -8.35 -4.45 8.62
C VAL A 74 -6.97 -4.38 9.28
N ASP A 75 -6.63 -5.46 9.97
CA ASP A 75 -5.28 -5.72 10.46
C ASP A 75 -4.54 -6.63 9.49
N ILE A 76 -3.47 -6.09 8.89
CA ILE A 76 -2.68 -6.81 7.88
C ILE A 76 -1.69 -7.76 8.60
N PRO A 77 -1.71 -9.07 8.30
CA PRO A 77 -0.78 -10.03 8.91
C PRO A 77 0.69 -9.73 8.63
N SER A 78 1.58 -10.13 9.55
CA SER A 78 3.04 -9.91 9.42
C SER A 78 3.65 -10.40 8.10
N PRO A 79 3.29 -11.58 7.54
CA PRO A 79 3.81 -12.01 6.24
C PRO A 79 3.49 -11.01 5.11
N ILE A 80 2.27 -10.46 5.09
CA ILE A 80 1.83 -9.48 4.10
C ILE A 80 2.54 -8.13 4.30
N LEU A 81 2.80 -7.73 5.56
CA LEU A 81 3.58 -6.53 5.84
C LEU A 81 5.00 -6.59 5.26
N LYS A 82 5.63 -7.78 5.23
CA LYS A 82 6.93 -7.96 4.57
C LYS A 82 6.84 -7.77 3.06
N GLU A 83 5.74 -8.21 2.43
CA GLU A 83 5.52 -7.98 1.01
C GLU A 83 5.24 -6.50 0.69
N ILE A 84 4.52 -5.81 1.58
CA ILE A 84 4.31 -4.35 1.50
C ILE A 84 5.65 -3.61 1.59
N ASP A 85 6.56 -4.03 2.48
CA ASP A 85 7.88 -3.41 2.60
C ASP A 85 8.72 -3.56 1.33
N LYS A 86 8.75 -4.76 0.75
CA LYS A 86 9.41 -5.00 -0.55
C LYS A 86 8.83 -4.13 -1.67
N SER A 87 7.50 -4.06 -1.75
CA SER A 87 6.81 -3.23 -2.74
C SER A 87 7.11 -1.74 -2.55
N ALA A 88 7.22 -1.27 -1.31
CA ALA A 88 7.60 0.11 -1.03
C ALA A 88 9.01 0.43 -1.58
N ASP A 89 9.98 -0.48 -1.38
CA ASP A 89 11.34 -0.31 -1.90
C ASP A 89 11.38 -0.27 -3.44
N ILE A 90 10.59 -1.14 -4.11
CA ILE A 90 10.46 -1.16 -5.56
C ILE A 90 9.87 0.16 -6.07
N MET A 91 8.75 0.60 -5.48
CA MET A 91 8.07 1.84 -5.87
C MET A 91 8.97 3.07 -5.67
N ILE A 92 9.71 3.15 -4.56
CA ILE A 92 10.67 4.22 -4.31
C ILE A 92 11.78 4.20 -5.36
N SER A 93 12.35 3.02 -5.66
CA SER A 93 13.41 2.89 -6.66
C SER A 93 12.96 3.37 -8.04
N GLU A 94 11.76 2.99 -8.47
CA GLU A 94 11.18 3.41 -9.74
C GLU A 94 10.83 4.91 -9.74
N TYR A 95 10.31 5.44 -8.64
CA TYR A 95 10.06 6.87 -8.46
C TYR A 95 11.34 7.70 -8.62
N GLU A 96 12.46 7.27 -8.01
CA GLU A 96 13.74 7.96 -8.14
C GLU A 96 14.29 7.91 -9.58
N LYS A 97 14.07 6.80 -10.30
CA LYS A 97 14.43 6.71 -11.73
C LYS A 97 13.58 7.65 -12.58
N ALA A 98 12.26 7.64 -12.39
CA ALA A 98 11.33 8.50 -13.10
C ALA A 98 11.64 9.99 -12.87
N ARG A 99 11.95 10.36 -11.61
CA ARG A 99 12.38 11.71 -11.24
C ARG A 99 13.63 12.18 -11.98
N LYS A 100 14.62 11.30 -12.18
CA LYS A 100 15.86 11.62 -12.90
C LYS A 100 15.65 11.76 -14.41
N SER A 101 14.79 10.93 -14.98
CA SER A 101 14.50 10.92 -16.42
C SER A 101 13.43 11.92 -16.84
N GLY A 102 12.78 12.61 -15.91
CA GLY A 102 11.66 13.53 -16.19
C GLY A 102 10.38 12.82 -16.64
N ILE A 103 10.24 11.52 -16.36
CA ILE A 103 9.04 10.74 -16.68
C ILE A 103 8.00 10.98 -15.58
N GLU A 104 6.79 11.36 -15.97
CA GLU A 104 5.70 11.64 -15.04
C GLU A 104 4.83 10.43 -14.70
N ASP A 105 4.79 9.41 -15.57
CA ASP A 105 3.97 8.23 -15.33
C ASP A 105 4.64 7.27 -14.34
N ILE A 106 4.15 7.33 -13.10
CA ILE A 106 4.56 6.50 -11.97
C ILE A 106 3.42 5.57 -11.51
N PHE A 107 2.26 5.65 -12.15
CA PHE A 107 1.05 4.94 -11.70
C PHE A 107 1.08 3.47 -12.09
N GLU A 108 1.80 3.12 -13.15
CA GLU A 108 2.01 1.72 -13.54
C GLU A 108 2.70 0.94 -12.41
N SER A 109 3.75 1.52 -11.81
CA SER A 109 4.48 0.95 -10.68
C SER A 109 3.56 0.66 -9.49
N MET A 110 2.80 1.67 -9.07
CA MET A 110 1.82 1.56 -8.01
C MET A 110 0.78 0.47 -8.30
N THR A 111 0.23 0.47 -9.51
CA THR A 111 -0.81 -0.47 -9.91
C THR A 111 -0.29 -1.90 -9.89
N ARG A 112 0.92 -2.14 -10.42
CA ARG A 112 1.58 -3.44 -10.43
C ARG A 112 1.84 -3.94 -9.01
N GLU A 113 2.41 -3.10 -8.14
CA GLU A 113 2.78 -3.52 -6.78
C GLU A 113 1.57 -3.72 -5.87
N ILE A 114 0.53 -2.89 -5.97
CA ILE A 114 -0.72 -3.10 -5.22
C ILE A 114 -1.39 -4.41 -5.66
N ASN A 115 -1.46 -4.68 -6.97
CA ASN A 115 -2.03 -5.94 -7.47
C ASN A 115 -1.21 -7.16 -7.01
N ARG A 116 0.12 -7.04 -6.97
CA ARG A 116 0.99 -8.08 -6.42
C ARG A 116 0.66 -8.39 -4.96
N ILE A 117 0.51 -7.36 -4.12
CA ILE A 117 0.14 -7.52 -2.71
C ILE A 117 -1.24 -8.17 -2.58
N ILE A 118 -2.24 -7.71 -3.34
CA ILE A 118 -3.61 -8.27 -3.34
C ILE A 118 -3.59 -9.75 -3.72
N ARG A 119 -2.78 -10.13 -4.70
CA ARG A 119 -2.61 -11.53 -5.10
C ARG A 119 -2.03 -12.36 -3.95
N VAL A 120 -0.96 -11.91 -3.29
CA VAL A 120 -0.40 -12.63 -2.13
C VAL A 120 -1.44 -12.74 -1.00
N MET A 121 -2.19 -11.68 -0.70
CA MET A 121 -3.26 -11.73 0.31
C MET A 121 -4.36 -12.74 -0.04
N ARG A 122 -4.62 -12.98 -1.32
CA ARG A 122 -5.57 -13.99 -1.80
C ARG A 122 -5.01 -15.40 -1.64
N ASP A 123 -3.78 -15.61 -2.10
CA ASP A 123 -3.11 -16.91 -2.08
C ASP A 123 -2.87 -17.40 -0.63
N GLU A 124 -2.63 -16.49 0.30
CA GLU A 124 -2.49 -16.76 1.74
C GLU A 124 -3.82 -16.85 2.51
N GLY A 125 -4.97 -16.75 1.83
CA GLY A 125 -6.30 -16.86 2.44
C GLY A 125 -6.77 -15.64 3.26
N VAL A 126 -5.90 -14.66 3.52
CA VAL A 126 -6.21 -13.41 4.25
C VAL A 126 -7.43 -12.69 3.68
N MET A 127 -7.57 -12.72 2.35
CA MET A 127 -8.70 -12.12 1.67
C MET A 127 -10.05 -12.76 2.04
N CYS A 128 -10.07 -14.08 2.24
CA CYS A 128 -11.27 -14.81 2.65
C CYS A 128 -11.65 -14.46 4.10
N ASP A 129 -10.67 -14.27 4.97
CA ASP A 129 -10.90 -13.89 6.36
C ASP A 129 -11.55 -12.50 6.44
N ILE A 130 -11.01 -11.53 5.71
CA ILE A 130 -11.61 -10.18 5.59
C ILE A 130 -13.02 -10.26 5.00
N HIS A 131 -13.23 -11.09 3.97
CA HIS A 131 -14.54 -11.26 3.35
C HIS A 131 -15.58 -11.80 4.35
N ARG A 132 -15.23 -12.82 5.15
CA ARG A 132 -16.10 -13.38 6.20
C ARG A 132 -16.38 -12.39 7.31
N GLU A 133 -15.40 -11.56 7.68
CA GLU A 133 -15.57 -10.55 8.72
C GLU A 133 -16.56 -9.44 8.33
N PHE A 134 -16.48 -8.95 7.08
CA PHE A 134 -17.22 -7.75 6.67
C PHE A 134 -18.45 -8.00 5.79
N CYS A 135 -18.67 -9.24 5.34
CA CYS A 135 -19.84 -9.59 4.53
C CYS A 135 -20.79 -10.54 5.30
N ALA A 136 -21.90 -9.99 5.78
CA ALA A 136 -22.87 -10.70 6.62
C ALA A 136 -23.57 -11.89 5.95
N HIS A 137 -23.49 -12.00 4.61
CA HIS A 137 -24.20 -13.03 3.84
C HIS A 137 -23.31 -14.22 3.47
N VAL A 138 -22.04 -14.22 3.89
CA VAL A 138 -21.10 -15.29 3.58
C VAL A 138 -21.28 -16.43 4.57
N ASN A 139 -21.47 -17.64 4.06
CA ASN A 139 -21.44 -18.85 4.88
C ASN A 139 -20.01 -19.24 5.23
N ASP A 140 -19.83 -19.93 6.37
CA ASP A 140 -18.50 -20.39 6.82
C ASP A 140 -17.83 -21.33 5.81
N THR A 141 -18.63 -22.08 5.06
CA THR A 141 -18.19 -23.05 4.03
C THR A 141 -18.02 -22.43 2.64
N CYS A 142 -17.92 -21.11 2.51
CA CYS A 142 -17.76 -20.44 1.22
C CYS A 142 -16.44 -20.83 0.53
N ASP A 143 -16.55 -21.30 -0.72
CA ASP A 143 -15.44 -21.66 -1.61
C ASP A 143 -15.45 -20.86 -2.94
N ALA A 144 -16.29 -19.84 -3.07
CA ALA A 144 -16.47 -19.06 -4.30
C ALA A 144 -15.18 -18.39 -4.84
N CYS A 145 -14.13 -18.28 -4.02
CA CYS A 145 -12.85 -17.69 -4.39
C CYS A 145 -11.70 -18.71 -4.40
N SER A 146 -11.95 -20.01 -4.19
CA SER A 146 -10.92 -21.04 -4.26
C SER A 146 -10.55 -21.31 -5.71
N THR A 147 -9.63 -20.52 -6.25
CA THR A 147 -8.97 -20.85 -7.50
C THR A 147 -7.94 -21.93 -7.24
N LYS A 148 -8.16 -23.11 -7.83
CA LYS A 148 -7.18 -24.21 -7.94
C LYS A 148 -5.92 -23.75 -8.68
#